data_AF-A0A7V9VD49-F1
#
_entry.id   AF-A0A7V9VD49-F1
#
_cell.length_a   1.000
_cell.length_b   1.000
_cell.length_c   1.000
_cell.angle_alpha   90.00
_cell.angle_beta   90.00
_cell.angle_gamma   90.00
#
_symmetry.space_group_name_H-M   'P 1'
#
loop_
_entity.id
_entity.type
_entity.pdbx_description
1 polymer ?
#
loop_
_entity_poly.entity_id
_entity_poly.type
_entity_poly.pdbx_seq_one_letter_code
_entity_poly.pdbx_strand_id
1 'polypeptide(L)'
;MTTLPTWRYLLGMARYAPRLYLLHGALWSVMNLSFLLPGLIARTFFDTLTGQAHPPAGTTGLIVLLAVIAVGRAALWLIAGSVEIIFRFTMSGMVRRNLLRHVLDQPGARALPHSTGDAISRFRDDAYQAEDAMDWSDEIVGQGLFAVVAALVLLRIDARMTLVAILPLVLVTLAARWASTTLARHRATSSQATSQVTGAIGDILAAVQTVQAAGAEERTVTHFRRLNDQRRAAMLADRLVASGLDAITTNAVSLGTGLVMLMAAGGLGDGGLSVGDFVLFVAYLGFIADFTAGLGQFLVHYGQTGVAFSRMGALLGTASPAGLVAPTPLHLKGPLPDVPSPARGERDRLVLVE
;
A
#
# COMPACT_ATOMS: atom_id res chain seq x y z
N MET A 1 -26.46 -3.72 -7.83
CA MET A 1 -25.36 -4.53 -8.41
C MET A 1 -24.68 -5.25 -7.26
N THR A 2 -24.63 -6.58 -7.28
CA THR A 2 -23.94 -7.35 -6.23
C THR A 2 -22.44 -7.30 -6.50
N THR A 3 -21.70 -6.45 -5.78
CA THR A 3 -20.23 -6.46 -5.84
C THR A 3 -19.70 -7.70 -5.13
N LEU A 4 -18.66 -8.31 -5.69
CA LEU A 4 -17.94 -9.37 -4.97
C LEU A 4 -17.13 -8.75 -3.82
N PRO A 5 -16.93 -9.46 -2.71
CA PRO A 5 -16.00 -9.02 -1.68
C PRO A 5 -14.57 -8.96 -2.25
N THR A 6 -13.78 -7.97 -1.82
CA THR A 6 -12.43 -7.68 -2.33
C THR A 6 -11.55 -8.93 -2.45
N TRP A 7 -11.52 -9.78 -1.42
CA TRP A 7 -10.71 -11.01 -1.41
C TRP A 7 -11.01 -11.96 -2.58
N ARG A 8 -12.24 -11.99 -3.12
CA ARG A 8 -12.58 -12.84 -4.28
C ARG A 8 -11.94 -12.32 -5.56
N TYR A 9 -11.85 -11.01 -5.74
CA TYR A 9 -11.13 -10.43 -6.87
C TYR A 9 -9.64 -10.72 -6.75
N LEU A 10 -9.06 -10.48 -5.56
CA LEU A 10 -7.66 -10.74 -5.28
C LEU A 10 -7.30 -12.22 -5.52
N LEU A 11 -8.16 -13.15 -5.08
CA LEU A 11 -7.98 -14.58 -5.34
C LEU A 11 -8.09 -14.92 -6.84
N GLY A 12 -8.97 -14.26 -7.58
CA GLY A 12 -9.07 -14.41 -9.04
C GLY A 12 -7.79 -13.97 -9.75
N MET A 13 -7.22 -12.83 -9.33
CA MET A 13 -5.95 -12.30 -9.84
C MET A 13 -4.78 -13.24 -9.51
N ALA A 14 -4.68 -13.73 -8.26
CA ALA A 14 -3.67 -14.69 -7.87
C ALA A 14 -3.77 -16.02 -8.66
N ARG A 15 -4.99 -16.50 -8.93
CA ARG A 15 -5.23 -17.71 -9.74
C ARG A 15 -4.91 -17.56 -11.22
N TYR A 16 -4.88 -16.35 -11.75
CA TYR A 16 -4.52 -16.12 -13.15
C TYR A 16 -3.03 -16.40 -13.41
N ALA A 17 -2.15 -16.01 -12.48
CA ALA A 17 -0.70 -16.23 -12.60
C ALA A 17 -0.11 -16.79 -11.29
N PRO A 18 -0.51 -18.00 -10.86
CA PRO A 18 -0.19 -18.51 -9.52
C PRO A 18 1.31 -18.71 -9.31
N ARG A 19 2.03 -19.14 -10.36
CA ARG A 19 3.49 -19.29 -10.30
C ARG A 19 4.20 -17.96 -10.08
N LEU A 20 3.70 -16.90 -10.72
CA LEU A 20 4.29 -15.57 -10.61
C LEU A 20 3.98 -14.97 -9.24
N TYR A 21 2.74 -15.11 -8.75
CA TYR A 21 2.35 -14.72 -7.40
C TYR A 21 3.18 -15.43 -6.32
N LEU A 22 3.31 -16.75 -6.41
CA LEU A 22 4.10 -17.53 -5.46
C LEU A 22 5.59 -17.19 -5.52
N LEU A 23 6.15 -16.96 -6.72
CA LEU A 23 7.54 -16.56 -6.88
C LEU A 23 7.79 -15.17 -6.29
N HIS A 24 6.91 -14.21 -6.58
CA HIS A 24 6.95 -12.86 -6.02
C HIS A 24 6.94 -12.90 -4.50
N GLY A 25 5.93 -13.52 -3.91
CA GLY A 25 5.78 -13.64 -2.47
C GLY A 25 6.92 -14.40 -1.81
N ALA A 26 7.46 -15.45 -2.44
CA ALA A 26 8.60 -16.17 -1.91
C ALA A 26 9.88 -15.31 -1.91
N LEU A 27 10.18 -14.60 -3.00
CA LEU A 27 11.38 -13.75 -3.09
C LEU A 27 11.32 -12.61 -2.06
N TRP A 28 10.17 -11.94 -1.94
CA TRP A 28 9.97 -10.88 -0.95
C TRP A 28 9.91 -11.40 0.48
N SER A 29 9.36 -12.59 0.72
CA SER A 29 9.40 -13.22 2.05
C SER A 29 10.84 -13.58 2.45
N VAL A 30 11.64 -14.14 1.53
CA VAL A 30 13.06 -14.41 1.77
C VAL A 30 13.83 -13.11 2.00
N MET A 31 13.53 -12.06 1.23
CA MET A 31 14.10 -10.73 1.45
C MET A 31 13.79 -10.21 2.85
N ASN A 32 12.52 -10.22 3.25
CA ASN A 32 12.08 -9.77 4.57
C ASN A 32 12.75 -10.59 5.69
N LEU A 33 12.72 -11.92 5.61
CA LEU A 33 13.36 -12.80 6.59
C LEU A 33 14.88 -12.60 6.67
N SER A 34 15.54 -12.24 5.57
CA SER A 34 16.98 -11.97 5.57
C SER A 34 17.37 -10.78 6.46
N PHE A 35 16.44 -9.86 6.79
CA PHE A 35 16.68 -8.78 7.75
C PHE A 35 16.87 -9.28 9.19
N LEU A 36 16.52 -10.53 9.50
CA LEU A 36 16.83 -11.13 10.80
C LEU A 36 18.34 -11.33 10.98
N LEU A 37 19.07 -11.61 9.90
CA LEU A 37 20.48 -11.98 9.94
C LEU A 37 21.40 -10.86 10.42
N PRO A 38 21.31 -9.61 9.92
CA PRO A 38 22.11 -8.51 10.45
C PRO A 38 21.93 -8.30 11.96
N GLY A 39 20.71 -8.47 12.50
CA GLY A 39 20.46 -8.37 13.93
C GLY A 39 21.22 -9.43 14.73
N LEU A 40 21.16 -10.70 14.28
CA LEU A 40 21.87 -11.81 14.93
C LEU A 40 23.39 -11.63 14.84
N ILE A 41 23.89 -11.16 13.70
CA ILE A 41 25.32 -10.88 13.52
C ILE A 41 25.76 -9.73 14.42
N ALA A 42 24.95 -8.66 14.52
CA ALA A 42 25.21 -7.56 15.43
C ALA A 42 25.27 -8.04 16.88
N ARG A 43 24.33 -8.91 17.31
CA ARG A 43 24.39 -9.56 18.63
C ARG A 43 25.72 -10.26 18.86
N THR A 44 26.09 -11.20 17.98
CA THR A 44 27.33 -11.96 18.14
C THR A 44 28.55 -11.06 18.09
N PHE A 45 28.52 -9.99 17.29
CA PHE A 45 29.59 -9.01 17.21
C PHE A 45 29.81 -8.29 18.54
N PHE A 46 28.75 -7.75 19.15
CA PHE A 46 28.85 -7.09 20.45
C PHE A 46 29.20 -8.06 21.57
N ASP A 47 28.67 -9.28 21.56
CA ASP A 47 29.03 -10.33 22.53
C ASP A 47 30.50 -10.76 22.39
N THR A 48 31.06 -10.68 21.17
CA THR A 48 32.49 -10.94 20.95
C THR A 48 33.35 -9.81 21.51
N LEU A 49 32.93 -8.56 21.37
CA LEU A 49 33.64 -7.40 21.93
C LEU A 49 33.64 -7.38 23.45
N THR A 50 32.60 -7.91 24.10
CA THR A 50 32.52 -8.05 25.56
C THR A 50 33.13 -9.35 26.09
N GLY A 51 33.65 -10.22 25.21
CA GLY A 51 34.26 -11.50 25.58
C GLY A 51 33.26 -12.61 25.95
N GLN A 52 31.97 -12.43 25.68
CA GLN A 52 30.92 -13.42 25.92
C GLN A 52 30.75 -14.41 24.77
N ALA A 53 31.21 -14.08 23.55
CA ALA A 53 31.16 -14.96 22.38
C ALA A 53 32.54 -15.09 21.71
N HIS A 54 32.83 -16.28 21.18
CA HIS A 54 34.12 -16.58 20.53
C HIS A 54 33.85 -17.24 19.16
N PRO A 55 33.42 -16.46 18.15
CA PRO A 55 33.15 -17.00 16.82
C PRO A 55 34.46 -17.47 16.14
N PRO A 56 34.41 -18.50 15.28
CA PRO A 56 35.61 -19.14 14.71
C PRO A 56 36.58 -18.22 13.97
N ALA A 57 36.07 -17.13 13.38
CA ALA A 57 36.85 -16.15 12.61
C ALA A 57 36.88 -14.76 13.28
N GLY A 58 36.53 -14.68 14.57
CA GLY A 58 36.51 -13.44 15.34
C GLY A 58 35.56 -12.38 14.77
N THR A 59 35.83 -11.12 15.11
CA THR A 59 35.06 -9.95 14.63
C THR A 59 35.19 -9.73 13.13
N THR A 60 36.37 -9.97 12.56
CA THR A 60 36.62 -9.85 11.11
C THR A 60 35.73 -10.82 10.32
N GLY A 61 35.58 -12.06 10.79
CA GLY A 61 34.69 -13.04 10.17
C GLY A 61 33.22 -12.59 10.15
N LEU A 62 32.75 -11.96 11.23
CA LEU A 62 31.39 -11.41 11.30
C LEU A 62 31.18 -10.23 10.35
N ILE A 63 32.17 -9.35 10.21
CA ILE A 63 32.12 -8.23 9.26
C ILE A 63 32.09 -8.73 7.82
N VAL A 64 32.93 -9.73 7.48
CA VAL A 64 32.92 -10.36 6.15
C VAL A 64 31.59 -11.05 5.89
N LEU A 65 31.04 -11.78 6.88
CA LEU A 65 29.72 -12.41 6.76
C LEU A 65 28.61 -11.37 6.52
N LEU A 66 28.64 -10.25 7.24
CA LEU A 66 27.69 -9.15 7.04
C LEU A 66 27.79 -8.56 5.63
N ALA A 67 29.01 -8.36 5.12
CA ALA A 67 29.24 -7.87 3.76
C ALA A 67 28.73 -8.86 2.70
N VAL A 68 29.00 -10.16 2.86
CA VAL A 68 28.49 -11.22 1.98
C VAL A 68 26.96 -11.23 1.97
N ILE A 69 26.32 -11.14 3.14
CA ILE A 69 24.86 -11.05 3.25
C ILE A 69 24.35 -9.77 2.59
N ALA A 70 25.00 -8.63 2.79
CA ALA A 70 24.59 -7.36 2.17
C ALA A 70 24.63 -7.46 0.63
N VAL A 71 25.68 -8.05 0.05
CA VAL A 71 25.78 -8.28 -1.40
C VAL A 71 24.73 -9.28 -1.88
N GLY A 72 24.53 -10.39 -1.16
CA GLY A 72 23.50 -11.38 -1.48
C GLY A 72 22.09 -10.78 -1.45
N ARG A 73 21.82 -9.89 -0.50
CA ARG A 73 20.56 -9.14 -0.41
C ARG A 73 20.43 -8.14 -1.55
N ALA A 74 21.47 -7.41 -1.93
CA ALA A 74 21.43 -6.53 -3.09
C ALA A 74 21.09 -7.30 -4.38
N ALA A 75 21.70 -8.47 -4.58
CA ALA A 75 21.38 -9.36 -5.70
C ALA A 75 19.93 -9.87 -5.64
N LEU A 76 19.47 -10.31 -4.47
CA LEU A 76 18.09 -10.76 -4.28
C LEU A 76 17.10 -9.62 -4.55
N TRP A 77 17.42 -8.38 -4.16
CA TRP A 77 16.57 -7.21 -4.40
C TRP A 77 16.42 -6.94 -5.91
N LEU A 78 17.50 -7.03 -6.68
CA LEU A 78 17.44 -6.87 -8.14
C LEU A 78 16.59 -7.96 -8.81
N ILE A 79 16.72 -9.21 -8.36
CA ILE A 79 15.94 -10.33 -8.88
C ILE A 79 14.46 -10.18 -8.50
N ALA A 80 14.17 -9.90 -7.22
CA ALA A 80 12.83 -9.68 -6.70
C ALA A 80 12.14 -8.51 -7.40
N GLY A 81 12.81 -7.37 -7.54
CA GLY A 81 12.29 -6.19 -8.24
C GLY A 81 12.02 -6.46 -9.73
N SER A 82 12.82 -7.29 -10.39
CA SER A 82 12.55 -7.71 -11.77
C SER A 82 11.27 -8.56 -11.87
N VAL A 83 11.05 -9.46 -10.91
CA VAL A 83 9.83 -10.27 -10.82
C VAL A 83 8.62 -9.40 -10.46
N GLU A 84 8.77 -8.46 -9.54
CA GLU A 84 7.76 -7.48 -9.14
C GLU A 84 7.24 -6.70 -10.34
N ILE A 85 8.14 -6.11 -11.15
CA ILE A 85 7.74 -5.37 -12.36
C ILE A 85 6.87 -6.25 -13.26
N ILE A 86 7.31 -7.48 -13.55
CA ILE A 86 6.55 -8.41 -14.40
C ILE A 86 5.20 -8.77 -13.75
N PHE A 87 5.18 -9.01 -12.44
CA PHE A 87 3.97 -9.31 -11.68
C PHE A 87 2.96 -8.16 -11.74
N ARG A 88 3.38 -6.95 -11.41
CA ARG A 88 2.56 -5.73 -11.44
C ARG A 88 2.01 -5.46 -12.83
N PHE A 89 2.85 -5.51 -13.88
CA PHE A 89 2.36 -5.35 -15.26
C PHE A 89 1.36 -6.45 -15.66
N THR A 90 1.55 -7.68 -15.21
CA THR A 90 0.65 -8.80 -15.50
C THR A 90 -0.71 -8.61 -14.82
N MET A 91 -0.73 -8.16 -13.56
CA MET A 91 -1.95 -7.92 -12.80
C MET A 91 -2.77 -6.75 -13.37
N SER A 92 -2.14 -5.58 -13.55
CA SER A 92 -2.83 -4.40 -14.11
C SER A 92 -3.23 -4.62 -15.56
N GLY A 93 -2.39 -5.27 -16.36
CA GLY A 93 -2.66 -5.62 -17.75
C GLY A 93 -3.90 -6.51 -17.90
N MET A 94 -4.06 -7.51 -17.03
CA MET A 94 -5.23 -8.40 -17.05
C MET A 94 -6.53 -7.63 -16.81
N VAL A 95 -6.58 -6.83 -15.75
CA VAL A 95 -7.78 -6.05 -15.38
C VAL A 95 -8.13 -5.05 -16.49
N ARG A 96 -7.13 -4.31 -17.00
CA ARG A 96 -7.31 -3.36 -18.11
C ARG A 96 -7.80 -4.04 -19.37
N ARG A 97 -7.25 -5.21 -19.72
CA ARG A 97 -7.67 -5.96 -20.91
C ARG A 97 -9.10 -6.49 -20.76
N ASN A 98 -9.48 -6.98 -19.60
CA ASN A 98 -10.84 -7.43 -19.33
C ASN A 98 -11.86 -6.29 -19.41
N LEU A 99 -11.53 -5.13 -18.83
CA LEU A 99 -12.34 -3.91 -18.96
C LEU A 99 -12.47 -3.48 -20.42
N LEU A 100 -11.35 -3.40 -21.15
CA LEU A 100 -11.34 -2.95 -22.54
C LEU A 100 -12.14 -3.90 -23.44
N ARG A 101 -11.94 -5.22 -23.28
CA ARG A 101 -12.70 -6.23 -23.99
C ARG A 101 -14.19 -6.05 -23.74
N HIS A 102 -14.61 -5.91 -22.49
CA HIS A 102 -16.02 -5.73 -22.18
C HIS A 102 -16.62 -4.47 -22.83
N VAL A 103 -15.89 -3.35 -22.81
CA VAL A 103 -16.34 -2.10 -23.43
C VAL A 103 -16.48 -2.28 -24.95
N LEU A 104 -15.55 -2.97 -25.60
CA LEU A 104 -15.57 -3.20 -27.05
C LEU A 104 -16.60 -4.26 -27.48
N ASP A 105 -16.93 -5.21 -26.62
CA ASP A 105 -17.95 -6.25 -26.87
C ASP A 105 -19.39 -5.71 -26.73
N GLN A 106 -19.58 -4.46 -26.28
CA GLN A 106 -20.92 -3.89 -26.15
C GLN A 106 -21.55 -3.56 -27.51
N PRO A 107 -22.82 -3.94 -27.74
CA PRO A 107 -23.48 -3.70 -29.00
C PRO A 107 -23.71 -2.22 -29.29
N GLY A 108 -23.41 -1.80 -30.53
CA GLY A 108 -23.91 -0.55 -31.12
C GLY A 108 -23.22 0.75 -30.68
N ALA A 109 -21.91 0.73 -30.38
CA ALA A 109 -21.18 1.90 -29.90
C ALA A 109 -21.89 2.58 -28.71
N ARG A 110 -22.45 1.76 -27.81
CA ARG A 110 -23.20 2.23 -26.65
C ARG A 110 -22.31 3.15 -25.84
N ALA A 111 -22.80 4.36 -25.57
CA ALA A 111 -22.09 5.30 -24.71
C ALA A 111 -21.81 4.65 -23.35
N LEU A 112 -20.60 4.86 -22.84
CA LEU A 112 -20.24 4.39 -21.50
C LEU A 112 -21.21 4.99 -20.47
N PRO A 113 -21.54 4.26 -19.39
CA PRO A 113 -22.49 4.72 -18.37
C PRO A 113 -22.01 5.95 -17.60
N HIS A 114 -20.77 6.38 -17.79
CA HIS A 114 -20.13 7.51 -17.12
C HIS A 114 -19.35 8.37 -18.11
N SER A 115 -18.93 9.55 -17.68
CA SER A 115 -18.12 10.44 -18.52
C SER A 115 -16.81 9.78 -18.96
N THR A 116 -16.28 10.20 -20.11
CA THR A 116 -15.01 9.70 -20.64
C THR A 116 -13.86 9.86 -19.65
N GLY A 117 -13.83 10.96 -18.89
CA GLY A 117 -12.82 11.20 -17.86
C GLY A 117 -12.89 10.21 -16.70
N ASP A 118 -14.10 9.89 -16.21
CA ASP A 118 -14.28 8.88 -15.16
C ASP A 118 -13.90 7.48 -15.67
N ALA A 119 -14.24 7.15 -16.92
CA ALA A 119 -13.78 5.91 -17.54
C ALA A 119 -12.24 5.84 -17.58
N ILE A 120 -11.55 6.89 -18.02
CA ILE A 120 -10.08 6.94 -18.04
C ILE A 120 -9.49 6.77 -16.64
N SER A 121 -10.05 7.43 -15.62
CA SER A 121 -9.61 7.26 -14.22
C SER A 121 -9.77 5.81 -13.75
N ARG A 122 -10.85 5.12 -14.10
CA ARG A 122 -11.04 3.70 -13.77
C ARG A 122 -10.01 2.80 -14.46
N PHE A 123 -9.73 3.04 -15.75
CA PHE A 123 -8.72 2.29 -16.50
C PHE A 123 -7.30 2.50 -15.96
N ARG A 124 -7.00 3.69 -15.43
CA ARG A 124 -5.67 4.04 -14.93
C ARG A 124 -5.53 3.80 -13.44
N ASP A 125 -6.26 4.57 -12.64
CA ASP A 125 -6.09 4.70 -11.19
C ASP A 125 -6.70 3.48 -10.45
N ASP A 126 -7.92 3.06 -10.80
CA ASP A 126 -8.55 1.91 -10.13
C ASP A 126 -7.86 0.59 -10.51
N ALA A 127 -7.41 0.46 -11.76
CA ALA A 127 -6.64 -0.70 -12.20
C ALA A 127 -5.25 -0.76 -11.53
N TYR A 128 -4.62 0.41 -11.31
CA TYR A 128 -3.38 0.51 -10.53
C TYR A 128 -3.64 0.13 -9.07
N GLN A 129 -4.70 0.63 -8.45
CA GLN A 129 -5.09 0.28 -7.08
C GLN A 129 -5.29 -1.23 -6.89
N ALA A 130 -5.91 -1.91 -7.87
CA ALA A 130 -6.10 -3.36 -7.81
C ALA A 130 -4.79 -4.16 -7.92
N GLU A 131 -3.83 -3.62 -8.66
CA GLU A 131 -2.50 -4.19 -8.85
C GLU A 131 -1.58 -3.94 -7.66
N ASP A 132 -1.58 -2.73 -7.11
CA ASP A 132 -0.84 -2.35 -5.90
C ASP A 132 -1.32 -3.19 -4.70
N ALA A 133 -2.62 -3.48 -4.63
CA ALA A 133 -3.17 -4.38 -3.61
C ALA A 133 -2.70 -5.82 -3.74
N MET A 134 -2.38 -6.28 -4.95
CA MET A 134 -1.78 -7.60 -5.16
C MET A 134 -0.36 -7.64 -4.64
N ASP A 135 0.43 -6.60 -4.90
CA ASP A 135 1.80 -6.44 -4.44
C ASP A 135 1.90 -6.40 -2.90
N TRP A 136 1.01 -5.65 -2.24
CA TRP A 136 1.02 -5.61 -0.78
C TRP A 136 0.50 -6.90 -0.12
N SER A 137 -0.30 -7.71 -0.83
CA SER A 137 -1.02 -8.83 -0.23
C SER A 137 -0.13 -9.97 0.23
N ASP A 138 0.94 -10.28 -0.51
CA ASP A 138 1.93 -11.28 -0.15
C ASP A 138 3.10 -10.66 0.64
N GLU A 139 3.43 -9.39 0.41
CA GLU A 139 4.44 -8.69 1.19
C GLU A 139 4.05 -8.61 2.68
N ILE A 140 2.80 -8.25 3.00
CA ILE A 140 2.35 -8.16 4.40
C ILE A 140 2.40 -9.52 5.12
N VAL A 141 2.25 -10.62 4.38
CA VAL A 141 2.41 -11.98 4.91
C VAL A 141 3.88 -12.26 5.23
N GLY A 142 4.79 -11.87 4.35
CA GLY A 142 6.24 -11.99 4.57
C GLY A 142 6.73 -11.15 5.75
N GLN A 143 6.29 -9.90 5.84
CA GLN A 143 6.57 -9.02 6.98
C GLN A 143 5.95 -9.55 8.28
N GLY A 144 4.75 -10.11 8.23
CA GLY A 144 4.11 -10.75 9.38
C GLY A 144 4.87 -11.98 9.86
N LEU A 145 5.37 -12.82 8.94
CA LEU A 145 6.22 -13.95 9.28
C LEU A 145 7.53 -13.48 9.94
N PHE A 146 8.17 -12.43 9.40
CA PHE A 146 9.31 -11.80 10.04
C PHE A 146 8.96 -11.34 11.48
N ALA A 147 7.86 -10.63 11.66
CA ALA A 147 7.46 -10.08 12.95
C ALA A 147 7.21 -11.19 13.99
N VAL A 148 6.58 -12.30 13.57
CA VAL A 148 6.39 -13.48 14.42
C VAL A 148 7.72 -14.10 14.81
N VAL A 149 8.64 -14.31 13.86
CA VAL A 149 9.97 -14.88 14.17
C VAL A 149 10.76 -13.96 15.08
N ALA A 150 10.77 -12.65 14.80
CA ALA A 150 11.41 -11.65 15.64
C ALA A 150 10.84 -11.66 17.07
N ALA A 151 9.52 -11.65 17.23
CA ALA A 151 8.87 -11.71 18.53
C ALA A 151 9.22 -13.00 19.29
N LEU A 152 9.27 -14.15 18.62
CA LEU A 152 9.71 -15.41 19.23
C LEU A 152 11.17 -15.37 19.70
N VAL A 153 12.06 -14.73 18.93
CA VAL A 153 13.45 -14.52 19.33
C VAL A 153 13.52 -13.62 20.57
N LEU A 154 12.77 -12.51 20.60
CA LEU A 154 12.75 -11.59 21.75
C LEU A 154 12.18 -12.24 23.02
N LEU A 155 11.09 -13.00 22.89
CA LEU A 155 10.49 -13.76 24.00
C LEU A 155 11.45 -14.77 24.62
N ARG A 156 12.37 -15.34 23.82
CA ARG A 156 13.42 -16.25 24.31
C ARG A 156 14.55 -15.53 25.04
N ILE A 157 14.79 -14.26 24.74
CA ILE A 157 15.79 -13.43 25.42
C ILE A 157 15.22 -13.00 26.78
N ASP A 158 14.11 -12.26 26.76
CA ASP A 158 13.41 -11.84 27.97
C ASP A 158 11.92 -11.59 27.67
N ALA A 159 11.06 -12.46 28.20
CA ALA A 159 9.62 -12.40 27.98
C ALA A 159 8.98 -11.15 28.62
N ARG A 160 9.46 -10.71 29.78
CA ARG A 160 8.92 -9.54 30.49
C ARG A 160 9.25 -8.27 29.73
N MET A 161 10.49 -8.13 29.29
CA MET A 161 10.95 -7.01 28.48
C MET A 161 10.18 -6.94 27.16
N THR A 162 9.93 -8.10 26.54
CA THR A 162 9.17 -8.20 25.29
C THR A 162 7.72 -7.74 25.44
N LEU A 163 7.02 -8.20 26.49
CA LEU A 163 5.64 -7.79 26.73
C LEU A 163 5.53 -6.27 27.00
N VAL A 164 6.45 -5.71 27.78
CA VAL A 164 6.49 -4.27 28.06
C VAL A 164 6.82 -3.46 26.81
N ALA A 165 7.71 -3.96 25.94
CA ALA A 165 8.08 -3.28 24.70
C ALA A 165 6.96 -3.27 23.66
N ILE A 166 6.20 -4.37 23.57
CA ILE A 166 5.08 -4.52 22.63
C ILE A 166 3.84 -3.74 23.11
N LEU A 167 3.68 -3.55 24.41
CA LEU A 167 2.49 -2.91 24.98
C LEU A 167 2.21 -1.50 24.40
N PRO A 168 3.18 -0.56 24.33
CA PRO A 168 2.97 0.73 23.66
C PRO A 168 2.51 0.60 22.20
N LEU A 169 3.07 -0.35 21.45
CA LEU A 169 2.70 -0.59 20.04
C LEU A 169 1.25 -1.04 19.92
N VAL A 170 0.81 -1.96 20.77
CA VAL A 170 -0.58 -2.46 20.80
C VAL A 170 -1.55 -1.34 21.18
N LEU A 171 -1.21 -0.54 22.20
CA LEU A 171 -2.05 0.56 22.67
C LEU A 171 -2.22 1.63 21.59
N VAL A 172 -1.14 2.01 20.91
CA VAL A 172 -1.20 2.95 19.78
C VAL A 172 -2.02 2.40 18.64
N THR A 173 -1.84 1.13 18.29
CA THR A 173 -2.61 0.49 17.21
C THR A 173 -4.10 0.51 17.51
N LEU A 174 -4.48 0.23 18.77
CA LEU A 174 -5.87 0.30 19.21
C LEU A 174 -6.40 1.75 19.17
N ALA A 175 -5.61 2.71 19.66
CA ALA A 175 -5.96 4.13 19.62
C ALA A 175 -6.13 4.64 18.18
N ALA A 176 -5.23 4.27 17.27
CA ALA A 176 -5.33 4.58 15.84
C ALA A 176 -6.59 3.98 15.21
N ARG A 177 -6.92 2.73 15.54
CA ARG A 177 -8.15 2.09 15.08
C ARG A 177 -9.39 2.84 15.54
N TRP A 178 -9.42 3.29 16.79
CA TRP A 178 -10.55 4.08 17.32
C TRP A 178 -10.63 5.47 16.68
N ALA A 179 -9.49 6.13 16.50
CA ALA A 179 -9.38 7.45 15.88
C ALA A 179 -9.68 7.44 14.37
N SER A 180 -9.62 6.28 13.71
CA SER A 180 -9.79 6.16 12.25
C SER A 180 -11.11 6.75 11.74
N THR A 181 -12.20 6.61 12.49
CA THR A 181 -13.51 7.17 12.13
C THR A 181 -13.52 8.70 12.20
N THR A 182 -12.92 9.27 13.23
CA THR A 182 -12.76 10.72 13.41
C THR A 182 -11.85 11.29 12.33
N LEU A 183 -10.72 10.66 12.06
CA LEU A 183 -9.79 11.05 10.99
C LEU A 183 -10.48 11.04 9.63
N ALA A 184 -11.23 9.98 9.30
CA ALA A 184 -11.99 9.87 8.07
C ALA A 184 -13.02 11.01 7.90
N ARG A 185 -13.70 11.41 8.99
CA ARG A 185 -14.64 12.55 8.97
C ARG A 185 -13.94 13.87 8.69
N HIS A 186 -12.82 14.17 9.37
CA HIS A 186 -12.06 15.40 9.11
C HIS A 186 -11.49 15.45 7.70
N ARG A 187 -10.98 14.31 7.21
CA ARG A 187 -10.51 14.15 5.84
C ARG A 187 -11.62 14.44 4.83
N ALA A 188 -12.81 13.89 5.04
CA ALA A 188 -13.98 14.12 4.19
C ALA A 188 -14.39 15.61 4.16
N THR A 189 -14.48 16.25 5.32
CA THR A 189 -14.81 17.69 5.43
C THR A 189 -13.76 18.56 4.71
N SER A 190 -12.47 18.25 4.88
CA SER A 190 -11.37 18.96 4.21
C SER A 190 -11.43 18.80 2.69
N SER A 191 -11.69 17.58 2.19
CA SER A 191 -11.85 17.32 0.76
C SER A 191 -13.06 18.05 0.18
N GLN A 192 -14.19 18.05 0.88
CA GLN A 192 -15.40 18.77 0.45
C GLN A 192 -15.16 20.28 0.35
N ALA A 193 -14.54 20.89 1.37
CA ALA A 193 -14.22 22.31 1.34
C ALA A 193 -13.23 22.66 0.22
N THR A 194 -12.29 21.76 -0.08
CA THR A 194 -11.38 21.92 -1.23
C THR A 194 -12.14 21.87 -2.55
N SER A 195 -13.06 20.93 -2.72
CA SER A 195 -13.93 20.86 -3.90
C SER A 195 -14.76 22.12 -4.11
N GLN A 196 -15.28 22.72 -3.03
CA GLN A 196 -16.04 23.98 -3.11
C GLN A 196 -15.17 25.15 -3.58
N VAL A 197 -13.94 25.27 -3.06
CA VAL A 197 -13.00 26.31 -3.50
C VAL A 197 -12.63 26.12 -4.98
N THR A 198 -12.33 24.89 -5.40
CA THR A 198 -12.02 24.58 -6.80
C THR A 198 -13.20 24.85 -7.73
N GLY A 199 -14.43 24.46 -7.31
CA GLY A 199 -15.65 24.76 -8.05
C GLY A 199 -15.88 26.26 -8.21
N ALA A 200 -15.72 27.03 -7.13
CA ALA A 200 -15.86 28.49 -7.17
C ALA A 200 -14.83 29.15 -8.12
N ILE A 201 -13.59 28.65 -8.22
CA ILE A 201 -12.63 29.14 -9.21
C ILE A 201 -13.15 28.91 -10.63
N GLY A 202 -13.68 27.72 -10.90
CA GLY A 202 -14.29 27.39 -12.19
C GLY A 202 -15.43 28.33 -12.55
N ASP A 203 -16.37 28.55 -11.62
CA ASP A 203 -17.53 29.42 -11.81
C ASP A 203 -17.11 30.89 -12.04
N ILE A 204 -16.16 31.39 -11.26
CA ILE A 204 -15.66 32.77 -11.37
C ILE A 204 -14.98 33.00 -12.72
N LEU A 205 -14.14 32.06 -13.16
CA LEU A 205 -13.44 32.18 -14.45
C LEU A 205 -14.41 32.07 -15.63
N ALA A 206 -15.40 31.17 -15.54
CA ALA A 206 -16.42 31.02 -16.57
C ALA A 206 -17.34 32.25 -16.68
N ALA A 207 -17.64 32.90 -15.56
CA ALA A 207 -18.55 34.05 -15.48
C ALA A 207 -17.84 35.42 -15.35
N VAL A 208 -16.53 35.50 -15.66
CA VAL A 208 -15.72 36.70 -15.37
C VAL A 208 -16.30 37.97 -16.01
N GLN A 209 -16.79 37.89 -17.25
CA GLN A 209 -17.42 39.01 -17.94
C GLN A 209 -18.72 39.45 -17.27
N THR A 210 -19.53 38.49 -16.80
CA THR A 210 -20.78 38.77 -16.07
C THR A 210 -20.50 39.42 -14.72
N VAL A 211 -19.47 38.97 -14.01
CA VAL A 211 -19.04 39.56 -12.73
C VAL A 211 -18.60 41.01 -12.93
N GLN A 212 -17.82 41.29 -13.98
CA GLN A 212 -17.38 42.64 -14.34
C GLN A 212 -18.54 43.54 -14.79
N ALA A 213 -19.43 43.02 -15.64
CA ALA A 213 -20.60 43.76 -16.10
C ALA A 213 -21.55 44.14 -14.96
N ALA A 214 -21.61 43.31 -13.90
CA ALA A 214 -22.40 43.56 -12.70
C ALA A 214 -21.69 44.39 -11.62
N GLY A 215 -20.41 44.77 -11.80
CA GLY A 215 -19.60 45.45 -10.78
C GLY A 215 -19.50 44.64 -9.47
N ALA A 216 -19.51 43.31 -9.57
CA ALA A 216 -19.62 42.40 -8.44
C ALA A 216 -18.27 41.77 -8.02
N GLU A 217 -17.14 42.32 -8.48
CA GLU A 217 -15.80 41.79 -8.25
C GLU A 217 -15.49 41.67 -6.76
N GLU A 218 -15.72 42.72 -5.98
CA GLU A 218 -15.44 42.73 -4.54
C GLU A 218 -16.30 41.72 -3.78
N ARG A 219 -17.58 41.59 -4.16
CA ARG A 219 -18.49 40.60 -3.58
C ARG A 219 -18.05 39.18 -3.90
N THR A 220 -17.59 38.94 -5.12
CA THR A 220 -17.08 37.66 -5.60
C THR A 220 -15.79 37.27 -4.88
N VAL A 221 -14.84 38.21 -4.75
CA VAL A 221 -13.60 38.01 -3.99
C VAL A 221 -13.89 37.75 -2.52
N THR A 222 -14.85 38.47 -1.91
CA THR A 222 -15.24 38.26 -0.51
C THR A 222 -15.86 36.87 -0.31
N HIS A 223 -16.73 36.43 -1.22
CA HIS A 223 -17.28 35.08 -1.20
C HIS A 223 -16.18 34.01 -1.31
N PHE A 224 -15.25 34.21 -2.25
CA PHE A 224 -14.11 33.31 -2.45
C PHE A 224 -13.20 33.25 -1.21
N ARG A 225 -12.90 34.39 -0.57
CA ARG A 225 -12.14 34.44 0.70
C ARG A 225 -12.82 33.61 1.79
N ARG A 226 -14.14 33.75 1.95
CA ARG A 226 -14.90 32.97 2.95
C ARG A 226 -14.81 31.46 2.69
N LEU A 227 -14.92 31.01 1.44
CA LEU A 227 -14.72 29.60 1.10
C LEU A 227 -13.30 29.14 1.42
N ASN A 228 -12.30 29.96 1.14
CA ASN A 228 -10.91 29.65 1.44
C ASN A 228 -10.63 29.59 2.96
N ASP A 229 -11.27 30.44 3.76
CA ASP A 229 -11.16 30.41 5.23
C ASP A 229 -11.79 29.14 5.81
N GLN A 230 -12.95 28.71 5.28
CA GLN A 230 -13.58 27.44 5.64
C GLN A 230 -12.67 26.25 5.27
N ARG A 231 -12.09 26.27 4.05
CA ARG A 231 -11.12 25.26 3.62
C ARG A 231 -9.89 25.24 4.53
N ARG A 232 -9.36 26.41 4.89
CA ARG A 232 -8.21 26.54 5.79
C ARG A 232 -8.50 25.92 7.15
N ALA A 233 -9.65 26.24 7.76
CA ALA A 233 -10.04 25.67 9.05
C ALA A 233 -10.21 24.14 8.97
N ALA A 234 -10.87 23.64 7.93
CA ALA A 234 -11.06 22.20 7.73
C ALA A 234 -9.73 21.47 7.48
N MET A 235 -8.83 22.03 6.67
CA MET A 235 -7.49 21.49 6.45
C MET A 235 -6.62 21.52 7.71
N LEU A 236 -6.72 22.57 8.52
CA LEU A 236 -5.98 22.66 9.77
C LEU A 236 -6.45 21.57 10.73
N ALA A 237 -7.76 21.37 10.89
CA ALA A 237 -8.31 20.32 11.75
C ALA A 237 -7.87 18.93 11.28
N ASP A 238 -7.98 18.64 9.98
CA ASP A 238 -7.50 17.39 9.37
C ASP A 238 -6.01 17.15 9.63
N ARG A 239 -5.17 18.16 9.37
CA ARG A 239 -3.72 18.04 9.62
C ARG A 239 -3.40 17.86 11.10
N LEU A 240 -4.04 18.59 12.01
CA LEU A 240 -3.77 18.47 13.44
C LEU A 240 -4.12 17.08 13.96
N VAL A 241 -5.24 16.49 13.52
CA VAL A 241 -5.62 15.12 13.90
C VAL A 241 -4.66 14.10 13.31
N ALA A 242 -4.30 14.22 12.02
CA ALA A 242 -3.37 13.32 11.36
C ALA A 242 -1.97 13.38 11.99
N SER A 243 -1.41 14.57 12.15
CA SER A 243 -0.10 14.78 12.77
C SER A 243 -0.07 14.39 14.25
N GLY A 244 -1.17 14.59 14.99
CA GLY A 244 -1.27 14.13 16.37
C GLY A 244 -1.20 12.61 16.49
N LEU A 245 -1.89 11.89 15.59
CA LEU A 245 -1.85 10.44 15.57
C LEU A 245 -0.48 9.89 15.15
N ASP A 246 0.14 10.52 14.15
CA ASP A 246 1.50 10.20 13.69
C ASP A 246 2.55 10.44 14.80
N ALA A 247 2.44 11.56 15.51
CA ALA A 247 3.27 11.87 16.66
C ALA A 247 3.11 10.83 17.78
N ILE A 248 1.88 10.45 18.13
CA ILE A 248 1.63 9.39 19.14
C ILE A 248 2.27 8.08 18.70
N THR A 249 2.14 7.72 17.43
CA THR A 249 2.67 6.47 16.87
C THR A 249 4.19 6.44 16.93
N THR A 250 4.84 7.49 16.42
CA THR A 250 6.31 7.60 16.42
C THR A 250 6.87 7.65 17.85
N ASN A 251 6.22 8.39 18.75
CA ASN A 251 6.68 8.48 20.13
C ASN A 251 6.47 7.19 20.93
N ALA A 252 5.46 6.37 20.60
CA ALA A 252 5.29 5.08 21.28
C ALA A 252 6.42 4.09 20.99
N VAL A 253 7.00 4.11 19.79
CA VAL A 253 8.21 3.33 19.47
C VAL A 253 9.38 3.82 20.33
N SER A 254 9.57 5.14 20.43
CA SER A 254 10.61 5.74 21.28
C SER A 254 10.41 5.42 22.76
N LEU A 255 9.16 5.45 23.26
CA LEU A 255 8.81 5.08 24.63
C LEU A 255 9.05 3.60 24.88
N GLY A 256 8.64 2.72 23.96
CA GLY A 256 8.90 1.29 24.04
C GLY A 256 10.40 0.99 24.09
N THR A 257 11.17 1.64 23.23
CA THR A 257 12.64 1.55 23.21
C THR A 257 13.23 2.07 24.53
N GLY A 258 12.77 3.22 25.03
CA GLY A 258 13.24 3.78 26.31
C GLY A 258 12.92 2.88 27.51
N LEU A 259 11.74 2.26 27.54
CA LEU A 259 11.37 1.28 28.57
C LEU A 259 12.26 0.04 28.52
N VAL A 260 12.56 -0.46 27.31
CA VAL A 260 13.52 -1.54 27.11
C VAL A 260 14.91 -1.14 27.61
N MET A 261 15.39 0.07 27.29
CA MET A 261 16.68 0.57 27.77
C MET A 261 16.74 0.63 29.30
N LEU A 262 15.69 1.12 29.95
CA LEU A 262 15.61 1.22 31.41
C LEU A 262 15.61 -0.16 32.09
N MET A 263 14.90 -1.14 31.54
CA MET A 263 14.88 -2.49 32.11
C MET A 263 16.17 -3.25 31.80
N ALA A 264 16.73 -3.06 30.61
CA ALA A 264 18.00 -3.64 30.23
C ALA A 264 19.14 -3.14 31.14
N ALA A 265 19.10 -1.88 31.60
CA ALA A 265 20.14 -1.33 32.47
C ALA A 265 20.41 -2.17 33.74
N GLY A 266 19.37 -2.75 34.36
CA GLY A 266 19.54 -3.67 35.49
C GLY A 266 20.06 -5.04 35.06
N GLY A 267 19.52 -5.60 33.98
CA GLY A 267 19.91 -6.92 33.45
C GLY A 267 21.33 -6.99 32.90
N LEU A 268 21.84 -5.90 32.31
CA LEU A 268 23.24 -5.79 31.88
C LEU A 268 24.21 -5.75 33.06
N GLY A 269 23.83 -5.10 34.17
CA GLY A 269 24.68 -4.98 35.36
C GLY A 269 24.88 -6.31 36.08
N ASP A 270 23.82 -7.12 36.16
CA ASP A 270 23.82 -8.40 36.88
C ASP A 270 24.23 -9.60 35.98
N GLY A 271 24.56 -9.35 34.71
CA GLY A 271 24.96 -10.36 33.73
C GLY A 271 23.83 -11.25 33.20
N GLY A 272 22.57 -10.94 33.52
CA GLY A 272 21.39 -11.65 33.03
C GLY A 272 21.03 -11.32 31.58
N LEU A 273 21.56 -10.22 31.03
CA LEU A 273 21.37 -9.81 29.64
C LEU A 273 22.73 -9.43 29.02
N SER A 274 23.04 -9.98 27.85
CA SER A 274 24.24 -9.57 27.10
C SER A 274 24.05 -8.23 26.38
N VAL A 275 25.16 -7.55 26.05
CA VAL A 275 25.10 -6.33 25.22
C VAL A 275 24.55 -6.66 23.83
N GLY A 276 24.91 -7.82 23.27
CA GLY A 276 24.39 -8.28 21.99
C GLY A 276 22.89 -8.58 22.04
N ASP A 277 22.38 -9.17 23.14
CA ASP A 277 20.95 -9.37 23.34
C ASP A 277 20.21 -8.04 23.32
N PHE A 278 20.71 -7.02 24.01
CA PHE A 278 20.12 -5.68 24.00
C PHE A 278 20.09 -5.06 22.59
N VAL A 279 21.19 -5.15 21.84
CA VAL A 279 21.27 -4.64 20.46
C VAL A 279 20.27 -5.34 19.54
N LEU A 280 20.19 -6.67 19.62
CA LEU A 280 19.21 -7.47 18.89
C LEU A 280 17.78 -7.08 19.24
N PHE A 281 17.55 -6.82 20.53
CA PHE A 281 16.25 -6.42 21.04
C PHE A 281 15.76 -5.12 20.43
N VAL A 282 16.59 -4.08 20.45
CA VAL A 282 16.25 -2.77 19.87
C VAL A 282 16.02 -2.89 18.37
N ALA A 283 16.87 -3.63 17.66
CA ALA A 283 16.73 -3.83 16.22
C ALA A 283 15.41 -4.52 15.85
N TYR A 284 15.07 -5.63 16.50
CA TYR A 284 13.86 -6.40 16.19
C TYR A 284 12.58 -5.69 16.64
N LEU A 285 12.63 -4.91 17.73
CA LEU A 285 11.49 -4.10 18.15
C LEU A 285 11.10 -3.06 17.10
N GLY A 286 12.10 -2.42 16.46
CA GLY A 286 11.86 -1.48 15.36
C GLY A 286 11.10 -2.14 14.21
N PHE A 287 11.55 -3.30 13.75
CA PHE A 287 10.85 -4.02 12.68
C PHE A 287 9.43 -4.50 13.06
N ILE A 288 9.21 -4.90 14.32
CA ILE A 288 7.86 -5.24 14.80
C ILE A 288 6.93 -4.02 14.77
N ALA A 289 7.46 -2.84 15.11
CA ALA A 289 6.73 -1.58 15.01
C ALA A 289 6.39 -1.25 13.54
N ASP A 290 7.36 -1.39 12.63
CA ASP A 290 7.17 -1.16 11.20
C ASP A 290 6.08 -2.08 10.62
N PHE A 291 6.11 -3.38 10.93
CA PHE A 291 5.06 -4.32 10.53
C PHE A 291 3.68 -3.89 11.04
N THR A 292 3.62 -3.45 12.30
CA THR A 292 2.35 -3.04 12.92
C THR A 292 1.76 -1.81 12.19
N ALA A 293 2.60 -0.84 11.84
CA ALA A 293 2.20 0.32 11.05
C ALA A 293 1.79 -0.08 9.61
N GLY A 294 2.60 -0.93 8.95
CA GLY A 294 2.34 -1.45 7.61
C GLY A 294 1.02 -2.22 7.51
N LEU A 295 0.69 -3.04 8.52
CA LEU A 295 -0.59 -3.76 8.58
C LEU A 295 -1.78 -2.80 8.64
N GLY A 296 -1.68 -1.71 9.41
CA GLY A 296 -2.71 -0.67 9.47
C GLY A 296 -2.93 0.00 8.11
N GLN A 297 -1.85 0.35 7.41
CA GLN A 297 -1.89 0.93 6.07
C GLN A 297 -2.48 -0.06 5.06
N PHE A 298 -2.08 -1.33 5.12
CA PHE A 298 -2.61 -2.39 4.26
C PHE A 298 -4.13 -2.54 4.40
N LEU A 299 -4.67 -2.50 5.63
CA LEU A 299 -6.11 -2.60 5.86
C LEU A 299 -6.90 -1.44 5.23
N VAL A 300 -6.36 -0.21 5.30
CA VAL A 300 -6.94 0.96 4.63
C VAL A 300 -6.89 0.77 3.12
N HIS A 301 -5.73 0.39 2.59
CA HIS A 301 -5.51 0.13 1.16
C HIS A 301 -6.42 -0.98 0.62
N TYR A 302 -6.63 -2.06 1.39
CA TYR A 302 -7.56 -3.13 1.08
C TYR A 302 -9.02 -2.64 0.96
N GLY A 303 -9.43 -1.71 1.83
CA GLY A 303 -10.73 -1.05 1.75
C GLY A 303 -10.89 -0.21 0.47
N GLN A 304 -9.88 0.61 0.15
CA GLN A 304 -9.84 1.42 -1.08
C GLN A 304 -9.90 0.55 -2.34
N THR A 305 -9.22 -0.59 -2.31
CA THR A 305 -9.23 -1.60 -3.39
C THR A 305 -10.63 -2.15 -3.64
N GLY A 306 -11.43 -2.37 -2.59
CA GLY A 306 -12.84 -2.76 -2.74
C GLY A 306 -13.67 -1.70 -3.47
N VAL A 307 -13.43 -0.42 -3.20
CA VAL A 307 -14.07 0.70 -3.90
C VAL A 307 -13.63 0.76 -5.36
N ALA A 308 -12.33 0.60 -5.64
CA ALA A 308 -11.78 0.55 -6.99
C ALA A 308 -12.42 -0.58 -7.81
N PHE A 309 -12.53 -1.79 -7.27
CA PHE A 309 -13.24 -2.89 -7.93
C PHE A 309 -14.72 -2.59 -8.15
N SER A 310 -15.40 -1.93 -7.21
CA SER A 310 -16.79 -1.51 -7.39
C SER A 310 -16.94 -0.49 -8.52
N ARG A 311 -16.04 0.49 -8.61
CA ARG A 311 -16.02 1.49 -9.70
C ARG A 311 -15.73 0.86 -11.05
N MET A 312 -14.73 -0.01 -11.14
CA MET A 312 -14.46 -0.76 -12.37
C MET A 312 -15.63 -1.68 -12.74
N GLY A 313 -16.25 -2.35 -11.76
CA GLY A 313 -17.41 -3.22 -11.95
C GLY A 313 -18.63 -2.47 -12.50
N ALA A 314 -18.80 -1.19 -12.18
CA ALA A 314 -19.87 -0.38 -12.78
C ALA A 314 -19.70 -0.17 -14.30
N LEU A 315 -18.49 -0.29 -14.85
CA LEU A 315 -18.27 -0.31 -16.31
C LEU A 315 -18.72 -1.63 -16.95
N LEU A 316 -18.87 -2.70 -16.17
CA LEU A 316 -19.34 -3.99 -16.65
C LEU A 316 -20.88 -4.05 -16.82
N GLY A 317 -21.62 -3.05 -16.34
CA GLY A 317 -23.07 -3.00 -16.42
C GLY A 317 -23.73 -4.25 -15.84
N THR A 318 -24.44 -5.03 -16.66
CA THR A 318 -25.13 -6.25 -16.23
C THR A 318 -24.24 -7.50 -16.24
N ALA A 319 -22.99 -7.41 -16.73
CA ALA A 319 -22.10 -8.55 -16.76
C ALA A 319 -21.63 -8.93 -15.34
N SER A 320 -21.22 -10.19 -15.20
CA SER A 320 -20.72 -10.70 -13.92
C SER A 320 -19.51 -9.88 -13.45
N PRO A 321 -19.47 -9.42 -12.19
CA PRO A 321 -18.32 -8.71 -11.65
C PRO A 321 -17.03 -9.53 -11.72
N ALA A 322 -17.12 -10.86 -11.66
CA ALA A 322 -15.98 -11.77 -11.84
C ALA A 322 -15.28 -11.61 -13.20
N GLY A 323 -15.95 -11.00 -14.18
CA GLY A 323 -15.37 -10.67 -15.49
C GLY A 323 -14.13 -9.78 -15.41
N LEU A 324 -13.97 -8.95 -14.37
CA LEU A 324 -12.77 -8.12 -14.17
C LEU A 324 -11.50 -8.96 -14.02
N VAL A 325 -11.62 -10.13 -13.40
CA VAL A 325 -10.49 -11.02 -13.05
C VAL A 325 -10.59 -12.36 -13.78
N ALA A 326 -11.35 -12.39 -14.88
CA ALA A 326 -11.47 -13.57 -15.72
C ALA A 326 -10.11 -13.88 -16.38
N PRO A 327 -9.73 -15.17 -16.49
CA PRO A 327 -8.49 -15.55 -17.16
C PRO A 327 -8.46 -15.07 -18.61
N THR A 328 -7.48 -14.22 -18.93
CA THR A 328 -7.41 -13.53 -20.23
C THR A 328 -5.97 -13.50 -20.73
N PRO A 329 -5.64 -14.10 -21.89
CA PRO A 329 -4.25 -14.32 -22.32
C PRO A 329 -3.57 -13.02 -22.79
N LEU A 330 -2.70 -12.40 -22.01
CA LEU A 330 -2.12 -11.08 -22.37
C LEU A 330 -1.22 -11.05 -23.62
N HIS A 331 -0.86 -12.19 -24.21
CA HIS A 331 0.04 -12.29 -25.38
C HIS A 331 1.33 -11.48 -25.23
N LEU A 332 1.92 -11.47 -24.02
CA LEU A 332 3.16 -10.73 -23.72
C LEU A 332 4.40 -11.33 -24.39
N LYS A 333 4.30 -12.55 -24.91
CA LYS A 333 5.38 -13.29 -25.56
C LYS A 333 4.82 -14.04 -26.78
N GLY A 334 5.62 -14.13 -27.83
CA GLY A 334 5.28 -14.86 -29.05
C GLY A 334 4.45 -14.05 -30.05
N PRO A 335 4.04 -14.67 -31.17
CA PRO A 335 3.23 -14.01 -32.19
C PRO A 335 1.82 -13.71 -31.67
N LEU A 336 1.27 -12.58 -32.11
CA LEU A 336 -0.12 -12.22 -31.83
C LEU A 336 -1.07 -13.17 -32.56
N PRO A 337 -2.28 -13.41 -32.02
CA PRO A 337 -3.28 -14.23 -32.71
C PRO A 337 -3.72 -13.57 -34.01
N ASP A 338 -3.94 -14.36 -35.05
CA ASP A 338 -4.50 -13.89 -36.31
C ASP A 338 -5.92 -13.37 -36.07
N VAL A 339 -6.14 -12.09 -36.41
CA VAL A 339 -7.46 -11.47 -36.36
C VAL A 339 -8.01 -11.49 -37.78
N PRO A 340 -8.99 -12.35 -38.12
CA PRO A 340 -9.56 -12.37 -39.46
C PRO A 340 -10.24 -11.02 -39.72
N SER A 341 -9.93 -10.41 -40.86
CA SER A 341 -10.64 -9.21 -41.32
C SER A 341 -12.13 -9.51 -41.42
N PRO A 342 -13.02 -8.63 -40.92
CA PRO A 342 -14.45 -8.84 -41.04
C PRO A 342 -14.83 -8.98 -42.51
N ALA A 343 -15.46 -10.11 -42.87
CA ALA A 343 -15.95 -10.35 -44.21
C ALA A 343 -17.14 -9.42 -44.49
N ARG A 344 -17.01 -8.57 -45.52
CA ARG A 344 -18.07 -7.64 -45.91
C ARG A 344 -19.30 -8.42 -46.39
N GLY A 345 -20.42 -8.29 -45.68
CA GLY A 345 -21.71 -8.83 -46.08
C GLY A 345 -22.52 -7.84 -46.91
N GLU A 346 -23.63 -8.29 -47.49
CA GLU A 346 -24.57 -7.41 -48.23
C GLU A 346 -25.15 -6.27 -47.37
N ARG A 347 -25.13 -6.44 -46.04
CA ARG A 347 -25.61 -5.46 -45.06
C ARG A 347 -24.58 -4.38 -44.70
N ASP A 348 -23.32 -4.53 -45.09
CA ASP A 348 -22.25 -3.54 -44.84
C ASP A 348 -22.19 -2.48 -45.96
N ARG A 349 -23.34 -2.15 -46.54
CA ARG A 349 -23.48 -1.13 -47.58
C ARG A 349 -23.99 0.15 -46.94
N LEU A 350 -23.24 1.24 -47.10
CA LEU A 350 -23.70 2.57 -46.75
C LEU A 350 -24.82 2.95 -47.72
N VAL A 351 -26.03 3.13 -47.20
CA VAL A 351 -27.14 3.70 -47.96
C VAL A 351 -27.10 5.20 -47.72
N LEU A 352 -27.06 5.99 -48.79
CA LEU A 352 -27.25 7.43 -48.72
C LEU A 352 -28.65 7.67 -48.15
N VAL A 353 -28.71 8.30 -46.97
CA VAL A 353 -29.97 8.77 -46.40
C VAL A 353 -30.26 10.10 -47.09
N GLU A 354 -31.19 10.10 -48.06
CA GLU A 354 -31.72 11.31 -48.69
C GLU A 354 -32.63 12.10 -47.75
#